data_AF-A0A5S9M2Q7-F1
#
_entry.id   AF-A0A5S9M2Q7-F1
#
_cell.length_a   1.000
_cell.length_b   1.000
_cell.length_c   1.000
_cell.angle_alpha   90.00
_cell.angle_beta   90.00
_cell.angle_gamma   90.00
#
_symmetry.space_group_name_H-M   'P 1'
#
loop_
_entity.id
_entity.type
_entity.pdbx_description
1 polymer ?
#
loop_
_entity_poly.entity_id
_entity_poly.type
_entity_poly.pdbx_seq_one_letter_code
_entity_poly.pdbx_strand_id
1 'polypeptide(L)'
;MRQEKNVTVRNDPDGRSRLNVNIFDGNIIVTDFGDTPPLGNIATDTLQSAYTRWMNTKLAKELNCHCPSVQCLGPNVLVKNSYYQDVDFTSRTARG
;
A
#
# COMPACT_ATOMS: atom_id res chain seq x y z
N MET A 1 11.08 21.72 -7.63
CA MET A 1 11.61 20.65 -6.73
C MET A 1 12.66 19.73 -7.37
N ARG A 2 12.73 19.56 -8.70
CA ARG A 2 13.72 18.65 -9.33
C ARG A 2 15.12 19.26 -9.60
N GLN A 3 15.41 20.49 -9.16
CA GLN A 3 16.60 21.22 -9.59
C GLN A 3 17.51 21.72 -8.46
N GLU A 4 17.23 21.38 -7.19
CA GLU A 4 18.09 21.80 -6.09
C GLU A 4 19.39 20.99 -6.04
N LYS A 5 20.51 21.69 -5.90
CA LYS A 5 21.84 21.06 -5.90
C LYS A 5 21.97 20.14 -4.67
N ASN A 6 22.41 18.91 -4.88
CA ASN A 6 22.57 17.86 -3.86
C ASN A 6 21.27 17.36 -3.21
N VAL A 7 20.10 17.59 -3.82
CA VAL A 7 18.82 17.02 -3.37
C VAL A 7 18.37 15.95 -4.36
N THR A 8 18.07 14.75 -3.88
CA THR A 8 17.44 13.70 -4.68
C THR A 8 16.03 13.45 -4.17
N VAL A 9 15.05 13.42 -5.09
CA VAL A 9 13.70 12.98 -4.77
C VAL A 9 13.71 11.46 -4.78
N ARG A 10 13.47 10.84 -3.62
CA ARG A 10 13.20 9.40 -3.52
C ARG A 10 11.68 9.23 -3.49
N ASN A 11 11.14 8.50 -4.47
CA ASN A 11 9.75 8.05 -4.36
C ASN A 11 9.65 7.16 -3.12
N ASP A 12 8.70 7.49 -2.24
CA ASP A 12 8.44 6.76 -1.01
C ASP A 12 8.22 5.25 -1.34
N PRO A 13 9.06 4.33 -0.83
CA PRO A 13 8.87 2.90 -1.04
C PRO A 13 7.60 2.37 -0.34
N ASP A 14 6.96 3.14 0.55
CA ASP A 14 5.80 2.75 1.35
C ASP A 14 4.49 2.59 0.54
N GLY A 15 4.52 2.83 -0.78
CA GLY A 15 3.42 2.43 -1.68
C GLY A 15 3.32 0.91 -1.90
N ARG A 16 4.30 0.13 -1.43
CA ARG A 16 4.29 -1.34 -1.58
C ARG A 16 3.71 -2.00 -0.34
N SER A 17 2.49 -2.55 -0.46
CA SER A 17 1.90 -3.35 0.62
C SER A 17 2.75 -4.57 0.94
N ARG A 18 3.13 -4.73 2.21
CA ARG A 18 3.89 -5.89 2.72
C ARG A 18 2.99 -6.88 3.46
N LEU A 19 3.00 -8.14 3.03
CA LEU A 19 2.42 -9.25 3.80
C LEU A 19 3.47 -9.78 4.78
N ASN A 20 3.13 -9.85 6.07
CA ASN A 20 3.95 -10.48 7.10
C ASN A 20 3.22 -11.66 7.73
N VAL A 21 4.00 -12.59 8.26
CA VAL A 21 3.51 -13.71 9.05
C VAL A 21 3.91 -13.47 10.50
N ASN A 22 2.93 -13.44 11.40
CA ASN A 22 3.22 -13.45 12.82
C ASN A 22 3.72 -14.84 13.22
N ILE A 23 4.95 -14.90 13.74
CA ILE A 23 5.63 -16.15 14.07
C ILE A 23 5.02 -16.88 15.29
N PHE A 24 4.23 -16.19 16.11
CA PHE A 24 3.66 -16.76 17.33
C PHE A 24 2.33 -17.47 17.08
N ASP A 25 1.48 -16.94 16.21
CA ASP A 25 0.13 -17.46 15.94
C ASP A 25 -0.07 -17.90 14.49
N GLY A 26 0.88 -17.62 13.59
CA GLY A 26 0.81 -17.95 12.17
C GLY A 26 -0.04 -17.00 11.32
N ASN A 27 -0.58 -15.92 11.90
CA ASN A 27 -1.47 -15.01 11.19
C ASN A 27 -0.73 -14.25 10.09
N ILE A 28 -1.34 -14.18 8.90
CA ILE A 28 -0.85 -13.39 7.77
C ILE A 28 -1.52 -12.01 7.85
N ILE A 29 -0.73 -10.94 7.90
CA ILE A 29 -1.23 -9.55 8.06
C ILE A 29 -0.56 -8.61 7.05
N VAL A 30 -1.19 -7.47 6.77
CA VAL A 30 -0.53 -6.34 6.08
C VAL A 30 0.04 -5.40 7.13
N THR A 31 1.33 -5.09 7.03
CA THR A 31 2.09 -4.56 8.18
C THR A 31 2.54 -3.13 8.00
N ASP A 32 2.25 -2.54 6.85
CA ASP A 32 2.41 -1.10 6.71
C ASP A 32 1.43 -0.34 7.63
N PHE A 33 0.33 -0.97 8.07
CA PHE A 33 -0.78 -0.27 8.73
C PHE A 33 -1.43 -1.16 9.80
N GLY A 34 -1.38 -0.73 11.08
CA GLY A 34 -1.68 -1.56 12.26
C GLY A 34 -3.10 -2.09 12.43
N ASP A 35 -4.07 -1.67 11.60
CA ASP A 35 -5.51 -1.94 11.81
C ASP A 35 -6.16 -2.83 10.73
N THR A 36 -5.38 -3.59 9.95
CA THR A 36 -5.97 -4.56 9.00
C THR A 36 -6.23 -5.92 9.68
N PRO A 37 -7.42 -6.53 9.50
CA PRO A 37 -7.69 -7.86 10.02
C PRO A 37 -6.76 -8.91 9.36
N PRO A 38 -6.49 -10.05 10.03
CA PRO A 38 -5.70 -11.13 9.44
C PRO A 38 -6.27 -11.60 8.11
N LEU A 39 -5.38 -11.79 7.14
CA LEU A 39 -5.63 -12.30 5.81
C LEU A 39 -5.46 -13.82 5.73
N GLY A 40 -5.64 -14.52 6.85
CA GLY A 40 -5.48 -15.97 6.95
C GLY A 40 -4.37 -16.39 7.90
N ASN A 41 -4.06 -17.69 7.86
CA ASN A 41 -3.04 -18.30 8.70
C ASN A 41 -2.14 -19.22 7.88
N ILE A 42 -0.82 -19.08 8.04
CA ILE A 42 0.17 -19.83 7.24
C ILE A 42 0.08 -21.36 7.42
N ALA A 43 -0.54 -21.83 8.51
CA ALA A 43 -0.77 -23.26 8.73
C ALA A 43 -1.86 -23.85 7.83
N THR A 44 -2.82 -23.04 7.37
CA THR A 44 -3.99 -23.49 6.60
C THR A 44 -4.11 -22.83 5.23
N ASP A 45 -3.46 -21.70 5.03
CA ASP A 45 -3.57 -20.85 3.84
C ASP A 45 -2.23 -20.66 3.13
N THR A 46 -2.27 -20.45 1.82
CA THR A 46 -1.09 -20.04 1.05
C THR A 46 -0.93 -18.53 1.06
N LEU A 47 0.31 -18.05 0.89
CA LEU A 47 0.57 -16.62 0.71
C LEU A 47 -0.18 -16.03 -0.49
N GLN A 48 -0.39 -16.83 -1.55
CA GLN A 48 -1.18 -16.45 -2.72
C GLN A 48 -2.68 -16.27 -2.40
N SER A 49 -3.27 -17.12 -1.54
CA SER A 49 -4.67 -16.96 -1.11
C SER A 49 -4.82 -15.73 -0.22
N ALA A 50 -3.86 -15.48 0.67
CA ALA A 50 -3.81 -14.26 1.49
C ALA A 50 -3.65 -12.99 0.64
N TYR A 51 -2.76 -13.02 -0.37
CA TYR A 51 -2.61 -11.93 -1.32
C TYR A 51 -3.89 -11.66 -2.12
N THR A 52 -4.53 -12.71 -2.63
CA THR A 52 -5.82 -12.56 -3.34
C THR A 52 -6.89 -11.94 -2.43
N ARG A 53 -6.94 -12.33 -1.15
CA ARG A 53 -7.81 -11.70 -0.17
C ARG A 53 -7.48 -10.22 0.03
N TRP A 54 -6.20 -9.87 0.19
CA TRP A 54 -5.76 -8.48 0.29
C TRP A 54 -6.26 -7.64 -0.88
N MET A 55 -5.99 -8.07 -2.11
CA MET A 55 -6.35 -7.33 -3.33
C MET A 55 -7.87 -7.12 -3.49
N ASN A 56 -8.68 -7.94 -2.83
CA ASN A 56 -10.14 -7.82 -2.84
C ASN A 56 -10.69 -6.85 -1.79
N THR A 57 -9.90 -6.44 -0.80
CA THR A 57 -10.32 -5.49 0.23
C THR A 57 -10.59 -4.11 -0.35
N LYS A 58 -11.48 -3.35 0.31
CA LYS A 58 -11.74 -1.95 -0.03
C LYS A 58 -10.46 -1.11 0.07
N LEU A 59 -9.70 -1.28 1.15
CA LEU A 59 -8.47 -0.55 1.39
C LEU A 59 -7.45 -0.79 0.28
N ALA A 60 -7.17 -2.05 -0.10
CA ALA A 60 -6.23 -2.33 -1.19
C ALA A 60 -6.65 -1.66 -2.51
N LYS A 61 -7.95 -1.67 -2.84
CA LYS A 61 -8.47 -1.03 -4.07
C LYS A 61 -8.29 0.49 -4.07
N GLU A 62 -8.44 1.14 -2.94
CA GLU A 62 -8.23 2.59 -2.81
C GLU A 62 -6.75 2.99 -2.94
N LEU A 63 -5.84 2.09 -2.60
CA LEU A 63 -4.40 2.34 -2.61
C LEU A 63 -3.72 1.87 -3.91
N ASN A 64 -4.30 0.87 -4.58
CA ASN A 64 -3.73 0.24 -5.77
C ASN A 64 -3.96 1.06 -7.04
N CYS A 65 -3.51 2.32 -7.03
CA CYS A 65 -3.42 3.16 -8.22
C CYS A 65 -1.96 3.37 -8.61
N HIS A 66 -1.68 3.44 -9.92
CA HIS A 66 -0.33 3.58 -10.45
C HIS A 66 -0.32 4.66 -11.53
N CYS A 67 0.58 5.63 -11.41
CA CYS A 67 0.79 6.67 -12.43
C CYS A 67 2.11 6.39 -13.15
N PRO A 68 2.11 5.86 -14.40
CA PRO A 68 3.33 5.54 -15.13
C PRO A 68 4.24 6.75 -15.37
N SER A 69 3.66 7.94 -15.58
CA SER A 69 4.35 9.20 -15.85
C SER A 69 5.33 9.62 -14.75
N VAL A 70 5.08 9.21 -13.51
CA VAL A 70 5.88 9.56 -12.33
C VAL A 70 6.30 8.34 -11.52
N GLN A 71 6.01 7.13 -12.03
CA GLN A 71 6.28 5.85 -11.37
C GLN A 71 5.74 5.80 -9.93
N CYS A 72 4.55 6.38 -9.70
CA CYS A 72 3.90 6.41 -8.39
C CYS A 72 3.45 5.01 -8.00
N LEU A 73 3.67 4.60 -6.74
CA LEU A 73 3.25 3.29 -6.22
C LEU A 73 1.92 3.35 -5.46
N GLY A 74 1.12 4.37 -5.71
CA GLY A 74 -0.11 4.64 -4.96
C GLY A 74 0.11 5.59 -3.78
N PRO A 75 -0.98 6.05 -3.13
CA PRO A 75 -0.88 6.92 -1.97
C PRO A 75 -0.43 6.14 -0.73
N ASN A 76 0.38 6.79 0.11
CA ASN A 76 0.61 6.33 1.48
C ASN A 76 -0.70 6.45 2.29
N VAL A 77 -1.12 5.39 2.98
CA VAL A 77 -2.39 5.35 3.74
C VAL A 77 -2.47 6.43 4.80
N LEU A 78 -1.38 6.65 5.56
CA LEU A 78 -1.37 7.65 6.64
C LEU A 78 -1.55 9.05 6.05
N VAL A 79 -0.89 9.33 4.93
CA VAL A 79 -1.03 10.61 4.22
C VAL A 79 -2.45 10.78 3.69
N LYS A 80 -3.02 9.75 3.06
CA LYS A 80 -4.42 9.75 2.60
C LYS A 80 -5.39 10.02 3.74
N ASN A 81 -5.30 9.26 4.83
CA ASN A 81 -6.24 9.34 5.95
C ASN A 81 -6.07 10.62 6.79
N SER A 82 -4.87 11.21 6.81
CA SER A 82 -4.61 12.44 7.59
C SER A 82 -4.94 13.71 6.83
N TYR A 83 -4.67 13.74 5.51
CA TYR A 83 -4.70 14.99 4.73
C TYR A 83 -5.66 14.96 3.52
N TYR A 84 -6.13 13.78 3.12
CA TYR A 84 -6.87 13.60 1.87
C TYR A 84 -8.05 12.61 2.04
N GLN A 85 -8.81 12.78 3.14
CA GLN A 85 -9.89 11.86 3.55
C GLN A 85 -10.96 11.66 2.47
N ASP A 86 -11.31 12.73 1.77
CA ASP A 86 -12.37 12.74 0.75
C ASP A 86 -11.82 12.61 -0.69
N VAL A 87 -10.54 12.30 -0.84
CA VAL A 87 -9.90 12.20 -2.15
C VAL A 87 -9.85 10.76 -2.62
N ASP A 88 -10.47 10.53 -3.77
CA ASP A 88 -10.22 9.33 -4.57
C ASP A 88 -8.94 9.50 -5.40
N PHE A 89 -7.90 8.74 -5.05
CA PHE A 89 -6.63 8.74 -5.78
C PHE A 89 -6.68 7.90 -7.06
N THR A 90 -7.68 7.03 -7.22
CA THR A 90 -7.85 6.21 -8.42
C THR A 90 -8.37 7.04 -9.60
N SER A 91 -9.06 8.14 -9.33
CA SER A 91 -9.53 9.09 -10.33
C SER A 91 -8.49 10.18 -10.68
N ARG A 92 -7.31 10.16 -10.06
CA ARG A 92 -6.27 11.17 -10.25
C ARG A 92 -5.12 10.65 -11.11
N THR A 93 -4.59 11.54 -11.94
CA THR A 93 -3.42 11.27 -12.76
C THR A 93 -2.36 12.32 -12.46
N ALA A 94 -1.16 11.87 -12.09
CA ALA A 94 -0.02 12.76 -11.95
C ALA A 94 0.46 13.25 -13.33
N ARG A 95 0.65 14.56 -13.46
CA ARG A 95 1.27 15.17 -14.64
C ARG A 95 2.79 15.21 -14.42
N GLY A 96 3.54 14.80 -15.43
CA GLY A 96 5.00 14.70 -15.41
C GLY A 96 5.68 16.05 -15.46
#